data_AF-A0A7Y0S189-F1
#
_entry.id   AF-A0A7Y0S189-F1
#
_cell.length_a   1.000
_cell.length_b   1.000
_cell.length_c   1.000
_cell.angle_alpha   90.00
_cell.angle_beta   90.00
_cell.angle_gamma   90.00
#
_symmetry.space_group_name_H-M   'P 1'
#
loop_
_entity.id
_entity.type
_entity.pdbx_description
1 polymer ?
#
loop_
_entity_poly.entity_id
_entity_poly.type
_entity_poly.pdbx_seq_one_letter_code
_entity_poly.pdbx_strand_id
1 'polypeptide(L)'
;MESNKDISSERKSAVKSVVFNHLLPALGELPLTHIRKHHIKDLLVWPLRERYELRTVKGYFAILKAAFNQAYREEHIASNPVAAMVF
;
A
#
# COMPACT_ATOMS: atom_id res chain seq x y z
N MET A 1 -15.03 0.48 -20.38
CA MET A 1 -13.70 0.40 -21.05
C MET A 1 -12.69 -0.04 -20.00
N GLU A 2 -12.74 -1.33 -19.64
CA GLU A 2 -11.80 -1.92 -18.68
C GLU A 2 -10.55 -2.33 -19.46
N SER A 3 -9.50 -1.51 -19.40
CA SER A 3 -8.20 -1.93 -19.91
C SER A 3 -7.68 -3.02 -18.99
N ASN A 4 -7.85 -4.27 -19.42
CA ASN A 4 -7.11 -5.41 -18.92
C ASN A 4 -5.62 -5.15 -19.22
N LYS A 5 -4.95 -4.44 -18.30
CA LYS A 5 -3.51 -4.22 -18.36
C LYS A 5 -2.88 -5.48 -17.83
N ASP A 6 -2.53 -6.39 -18.74
CA ASP A 6 -1.61 -7.48 -18.43
C ASP A 6 -0.35 -6.89 -17.78
N ILE A 7 -0.27 -7.04 -16.46
CA ILE A 7 0.91 -6.69 -15.69
C ILE A 7 1.97 -7.75 -15.97
N SER A 8 3.15 -7.31 -16.42
CA SER A 8 4.26 -8.22 -16.73
C SER A 8 4.67 -9.04 -15.50
N SER A 9 5.34 -10.17 -15.74
CA SER A 9 5.92 -11.03 -14.70
C SER A 9 6.78 -10.25 -13.71
N GLU A 10 7.59 -9.32 -14.22
CA GLU A 10 8.52 -8.50 -13.44
C GLU A 10 7.73 -7.57 -12.51
N ARG A 11 6.65 -6.97 -13.01
CA ARG A 11 5.79 -6.10 -12.21
C ARG A 11 5.05 -6.87 -11.11
N LYS A 12 4.56 -8.08 -11.41
CA LYS A 12 3.95 -8.97 -10.40
C LYS A 12 4.95 -9.31 -9.29
N SER A 13 6.18 -9.67 -9.67
CA SER A 13 7.26 -10.00 -8.72
C SER A 13 7.63 -8.80 -7.85
N ALA A 14 7.78 -7.62 -8.45
CA ALA A 14 8.10 -6.39 -7.72
C ALA A 14 7.00 -6.02 -6.72
N VAL A 15 5.73 -6.07 -7.12
CA VAL A 15 4.60 -5.81 -6.21
C VAL A 15 4.59 -6.83 -5.06
N LYS A 16 4.77 -8.13 -5.38
CA LYS A 16 4.85 -9.18 -4.37
C LYS A 16 5.95 -8.88 -3.36
N SER A 17 7.17 -8.59 -3.83
CA SER A 17 8.29 -8.25 -2.95
C SER A 17 7.96 -7.08 -2.01
N VAL A 18 7.39 -5.99 -2.54
CA VAL A 18 7.01 -4.83 -1.72
C VAL A 18 5.97 -5.19 -0.67
N VAL A 19 4.95 -5.97 -1.04
CA VAL A 19 3.90 -6.40 -0.10
C VAL A 19 4.50 -7.23 1.03
N PHE A 20 5.29 -8.26 0.72
CA PHE A 20 5.78 -9.21 1.73
C PHE A 20 6.95 -8.65 2.57
N ASN A 21 7.83 -7.83 1.99
CA ASN A 21 9.03 -7.37 2.68
C ASN A 21 8.86 -6.01 3.36
N HIS A 22 7.84 -5.23 2.98
CA HIS A 22 7.68 -3.86 3.49
C HIS A 22 6.28 -3.58 4.03
N LEU A 23 5.22 -3.90 3.29
CA LEU A 23 3.86 -3.55 3.73
C LEU A 23 3.38 -4.44 4.87
N LEU A 24 3.48 -5.76 4.72
CA LEU A 24 3.06 -6.71 5.76
C LEU A 24 3.87 -6.59 7.05
N PRO A 25 5.21 -6.49 7.03
CA PRO A 25 5.96 -6.30 8.28
C PRO A 25 5.64 -4.99 9.01
N ALA A 26 5.21 -3.95 8.29
CA ALA A 26 4.88 -2.65 8.90
C ALA A 26 3.44 -2.56 9.41
N LEU A 27 2.48 -3.15 8.68
CA LEU A 27 1.04 -2.94 8.92
C LEU A 27 0.25 -4.24 9.13
N GLY A 28 0.85 -5.40 8.90
CA GLY A 28 0.17 -6.70 8.93
C GLY A 28 -0.27 -7.15 10.32
N GLU A 29 0.37 -6.64 11.37
CA GLU A 29 -0.02 -6.90 12.77
C GLU A 29 -1.27 -6.11 13.19
N LEU A 30 -1.66 -5.10 12.42
CA LEU A 30 -2.85 -4.30 12.68
C LEU A 30 -4.04 -4.89 11.91
N PRO A 31 -5.23 -5.05 12.55
CA PRO A 31 -6.44 -5.39 11.83
C PRO A 31 -6.68 -4.36 10.73
N LEU A 32 -7.01 -4.83 9.52
CA LEU A 32 -7.22 -3.96 8.35
C LEU A 32 -8.24 -2.85 8.63
N THR A 33 -9.26 -3.15 9.45
CA THR A 33 -10.32 -2.22 9.91
C THR A 33 -9.83 -1.13 10.88
N HIS A 34 -8.69 -1.35 11.54
CA HIS A 34 -8.09 -0.45 12.53
C HIS A 34 -6.94 0.38 11.96
N ILE A 35 -6.52 0.15 10.71
CA ILE A 35 -5.49 0.97 10.08
C ILE A 35 -6.03 2.40 9.88
N ARG A 36 -5.22 3.38 10.28
CA ARG A 36 -5.51 4.82 10.22
C ARG A 36 -4.34 5.54 9.54
N LYS A 37 -4.56 6.79 9.13
CA LYS A 37 -3.56 7.60 8.41
C LYS A 37 -2.25 7.75 9.18
N HIS A 38 -2.30 7.89 10.50
CA HIS A 38 -1.09 8.04 11.33
C HIS A 38 -0.28 6.73 11.36
N HIS A 39 -0.91 5.56 11.54
CA HIS A 39 -0.22 4.26 11.43
C HIS A 39 0.56 4.13 10.12
N ILE A 40 -0.02 4.56 9.00
CA ILE A 40 0.65 4.49 7.68
C ILE A 40 1.84 5.45 7.62
N LYS A 41 1.72 6.66 8.18
CA LYS A 41 2.85 7.60 8.23
C LYS A 41 3.98 7.08 9.10
N ASP A 42 3.65 6.65 10.31
CA ASP A 42 4.62 6.37 11.37
C ASP A 42 5.26 4.99 11.21
N LEU A 43 4.49 3.98 10.79
CA LEU A 43 4.99 2.59 10.68
C LEU A 43 5.54 2.27 9.29
N LEU A 44 5.15 3.03 8.26
CA LEU A 44 5.53 2.72 6.88
C LEU A 44 6.27 3.87 6.20
N VAL A 45 5.66 5.06 6.06
CA VAL A 45 6.22 6.13 5.23
C VAL A 45 7.52 6.69 5.82
N TRP A 46 7.55 7.02 7.11
CA TRP A 46 8.75 7.55 7.75
C TRP A 46 9.90 6.54 7.77
N PRO A 47 9.71 5.28 8.21
CA PRO A 47 10.78 4.28 8.17
C PRO A 47 11.30 3.98 6.76
N LEU A 48 10.44 4.02 5.74
CA LEU A 48 10.88 3.84 4.35
C LEU A 48 11.67 5.04 3.81
N ARG A 49 11.30 6.27 4.17
CA ARG A 49 12.03 7.48 3.74
C ARG A 49 13.44 7.55 4.31
N GLU A 50 13.70 6.96 5.46
CA GLU A 50 15.05 6.86 6.03
C GLU A 50 15.96 5.92 5.23
N ARG A 51 15.38 4.98 4.46
CA ARG A 51 16.11 3.89 3.77
C ARG A 51 16.09 4.01 2.25
N TYR A 52 15.12 4.71 1.69
CA TYR A 52 14.87 4.75 0.26
C TYR A 52 14.57 6.16 -0.25
N GLU A 53 14.95 6.38 -1.51
CA GLU A 53 14.62 7.58 -2.26
C GLU A 53 13.10 7.82 -2.35
N LEU A 54 12.72 9.09 -2.43
CA LEU A 54 11.32 9.54 -2.46
C LEU A 54 10.49 8.84 -3.55
N ARG A 55 11.09 8.61 -4.74
CA ARG A 55 10.44 7.92 -5.86
C ARG A 55 10.03 6.50 -5.47
N THR A 56 10.89 5.78 -4.78
CA THR A 56 10.64 4.40 -4.34
C THR A 56 9.52 4.36 -3.31
N VAL A 57 9.56 5.26 -2.31
CA VAL A 57 8.52 5.34 -1.28
C VAL A 57 7.16 5.69 -1.91
N LYS A 58 7.11 6.60 -2.89
CA LYS A 58 5.90 6.89 -3.68
C LYS A 58 5.37 5.64 -4.39
N GLY A 59 6.25 4.82 -4.95
CA GLY A 59 5.87 3.55 -5.57
C GLY A 59 5.25 2.57 -4.58
N TYR A 60 5.83 2.43 -3.39
CA TYR A 60 5.32 1.52 -2.35
C TYR A 60 3.97 2.02 -1.81
N PHE A 61 3.84 3.33 -1.61
CA PHE A 61 2.58 3.96 -1.23
C PHE A 61 1.49 3.76 -2.30
N ALA A 62 1.83 3.82 -3.59
CA ALA A 62 0.87 3.54 -4.66
C ALA A 62 0.34 2.09 -4.63
N ILE A 63 1.20 1.12 -4.29
CA ILE A 63 0.80 -0.29 -4.11
C ILE A 63 -0.14 -0.42 -2.92
N LEU A 64 0.20 0.21 -1.78
CA LEU A 64 -0.67 0.24 -0.60
C LEU A 64 -2.04 0.85 -0.94
N LYS A 65 -2.05 1.98 -1.66
CA LYS A 65 -3.27 2.66 -2.08
C LYS A 65 -4.15 1.77 -2.94
N ALA A 66 -3.57 1.03 -3.89
CA ALA A 66 -4.29 0.07 -4.70
C ALA A 66 -4.93 -1.05 -3.85
N ALA A 67 -4.19 -1.61 -2.88
CA ALA A 67 -4.69 -2.67 -2.01
C ALA A 67 -5.89 -2.21 -1.15
N PHE A 68 -5.81 -1.04 -0.52
CA PHE A 68 -6.93 -0.50 0.28
C PHE A 68 -8.12 -0.05 -0.57
N ASN A 69 -7.88 0.47 -1.78
CA ASN A 69 -8.95 0.75 -2.72
C ASN A 69 -9.70 -0.54 -3.09
N GLN A 70 -8.96 -1.63 -3.32
CA GLN A 70 -9.55 -2.93 -3.62
C GLN A 70 -10.36 -3.46 -2.43
N ALA A 71 -9.80 -3.45 -1.22
CA ALA A 71 -10.47 -3.91 -0.02
C ALA A 71 -11.73 -3.10 0.31
N TYR A 72 -11.73 -1.79 0.06
CA TYR A 72 -12.91 -0.95 0.21
C TYR A 72 -13.97 -1.28 -0.84
N ARG A 73 -13.56 -1.47 -2.10
CA ARG A 73 -14.46 -1.83 -3.21
C ARG A 73 -15.14 -3.18 -3.00
N GLU A 74 -14.44 -4.14 -2.38
CA GLU A 74 -14.95 -5.48 -2.04
C GLU A 74 -15.59 -5.54 -0.65
N GLU A 75 -15.82 -4.39 -0.01
CA GLU A 75 -16.51 -4.29 1.28
C GLU A 75 -15.81 -4.99 2.47
N HIS A 76 -14.54 -5.38 2.32
CA HIS A 76 -13.72 -5.90 3.41
C HIS A 76 -13.45 -4.85 4.51
N ILE A 77 -13.55 -3.56 4.16
CA ILE A 77 -13.44 -2.43 5.09
C ILE A 77 -14.54 -1.41 4.84
N ALA A 78 -15.11 -0.86 5.91
CA ALA A 78 -16.15 0.17 5.83
C ALA A 78 -15.61 1.56 5.44
N SER A 79 -14.31 1.80 5.59
CA SER A 79 -13.69 3.09 5.26
C SER A 79 -12.27 2.89 4.76
N ASN A 80 -11.88 3.67 3.75
CA ASN A 80 -10.55 3.60 3.16
C ASN A 80 -9.62 4.67 3.80
N PRO A 81 -8.64 4.28 4.63
CA PRO A 81 -7.76 5.24 5.32
C PRO A 81 -6.85 6.02 4.36
N VAL A 82 -6.54 5.47 3.17
CA VAL A 82 -5.62 6.07 2.19
C VAL A 82 -6.32 6.85 1.09
N ALA A 83 -7.65 6.85 1.02
CA ALA A 83 -8.40 7.54 -0.05
C ALA A 83 -8.05 9.03 -0.15
N ALA A 84 -8.04 9.72 0.99
CA ALA A 84 -7.75 11.15 1.09
C ALA A 84 -6.26 11.46 1.39
N MET A 85 -5.38 10.46 1.36
CA MET A 85 -3.95 10.70 1.56
C MET A 85 -3.29 11.14 0.25
N VAL A 86 -2.52 12.23 0.35
CA VAL A 86 -1.69 12.79 -0.71
C VAL A 86 -0.23 12.69 -0.25
N PHE A 87 0.67 12.33 -1.17
CA PHE A 87 2.08 12.06 -0.89
C PHE A 87 2.99 13.10 -1.53
#